data_AF-A0A972NCE1-F1
#
_entry.id   AF-A0A972NCE1-F1
#
_cell.length_a   1.000
_cell.length_b   1.000
_cell.length_c   1.000
_cell.angle_alpha   90.00
_cell.angle_beta   90.00
_cell.angle_gamma   90.00
#
_symmetry.space_group_name_H-M   'P 1'
#
loop_
_entity.id
_entity.type
_entity.pdbx_description
1 polymer ?
#
loop_
_entity_poly.entity_id
_entity_poly.type
_entity_poly.pdbx_seq_one_letter_code
_entity_poly.pdbx_strand_id
1 'polypeptide(L)'
;MSRKFTPTPLKRRHPVPPDIVIAQEAELKPITQVAEEAGILPSELELYGDTKAKVRLEILQRLADAPNGKYIDVTAITPTPLGEGKTTTTVGLSQALGAHLGQKVFTCIRQPSQGPTFGIKGGAAGGGYSQVIPMEDFNLHLTGDIHAVTA
;
A
#
# COMPACT_ATOMS: atom_id res chain seq x y z
N MET A 1 -17.06 -10.63 13.89
CA MET A 1 -17.40 -9.27 13.40
C MET A 1 -16.08 -8.58 13.06
N SER A 2 -15.90 -8.09 11.83
CA SER A 2 -14.67 -7.39 11.42
C SER A 2 -14.49 -6.12 12.27
N ARG A 3 -13.28 -5.92 12.78
CA ARG A 3 -12.91 -4.77 13.63
C ARG A 3 -13.06 -3.48 12.82
N LYS A 4 -13.54 -2.41 13.47
CA LYS A 4 -13.69 -1.11 12.81
C LYS A 4 -12.32 -0.57 12.39
N PHE A 5 -12.16 -0.24 11.12
CA PHE A 5 -10.96 0.44 10.61
C PHE A 5 -10.69 1.71 11.41
N THR A 6 -9.44 1.89 11.84
CA THR A 6 -9.02 3.06 12.63
C THR A 6 -7.79 3.68 11.97
N PRO A 7 -7.87 4.83 11.30
CA PRO A 7 -6.70 5.36 10.58
C PRO A 7 -5.55 5.70 11.53
N THR A 8 -4.31 5.42 11.12
CA THR A 8 -3.12 5.88 11.84
C THR A 8 -2.98 7.41 11.68
N PRO A 9 -2.87 8.19 12.77
CA PRO A 9 -2.71 9.64 12.68
C PRO A 9 -1.41 10.04 11.98
N LEU A 10 -1.50 10.98 11.03
CA LEU A 10 -0.33 11.53 10.34
C LEU A 10 0.29 12.68 11.14
N LYS A 11 1.59 12.58 11.44
CA LYS A 11 2.39 13.64 12.07
C LYS A 11 2.99 14.55 10.99
N ARG A 12 2.21 15.54 10.55
CA ARG A 12 2.61 16.45 9.47
C ARG A 12 3.60 17.52 9.94
N ARG A 13 4.63 17.79 9.14
CA ARG A 13 5.65 18.83 9.36
C ARG A 13 5.69 19.81 8.20
N HIS A 14 6.15 21.03 8.50
CA HIS A 14 6.44 22.08 7.52
C HIS A 14 7.82 22.69 7.82
N PRO A 15 8.75 22.76 6.84
CA PRO A 15 8.63 22.25 5.47
C PRO A 15 8.44 20.73 5.40
N VAL A 16 7.88 20.22 4.30
CA VAL A 16 7.63 18.77 4.12
C VAL A 16 8.99 18.06 4.04
N PRO A 17 9.23 17.04 4.89
CA PRO A 17 10.49 16.30 4.88
C PRO A 17 10.66 15.44 3.62
N PRO A 18 11.87 14.92 3.33
CA PRO A 18 12.08 13.91 2.30
C PRO A 18 11.22 12.66 2.55
N ASP A 19 10.77 12.01 1.47
CA ASP A 19 9.84 10.87 1.53
C ASP A 19 10.30 9.74 2.46
N ILE A 20 11.60 9.39 2.40
CA ILE A 20 12.17 8.34 3.25
C ILE A 20 12.09 8.68 4.74
N VAL A 21 12.23 9.95 5.11
CA VAL A 21 12.15 10.40 6.51
C VAL A 21 10.71 10.26 6.99
N ILE A 22 9.72 10.62 6.15
CA ILE A 22 8.31 10.42 6.46
C ILE A 22 8.00 8.93 6.64
N ALA A 23 8.54 8.06 5.77
CA ALA A 23 8.35 6.62 5.86
C ALA A 23 8.94 6.01 7.14
N GLN A 24 10.14 6.43 7.55
CA GLN A 24 10.83 5.92 8.73
C GLN A 24 10.21 6.40 10.05
N GLU A 25 9.64 7.62 10.06
CA GLU A 25 8.93 8.16 11.23
C GLU A 25 7.49 7.62 11.37
N ALA A 26 6.98 6.90 10.38
CA ALA A 26 5.62 6.41 10.37
C ALA A 26 5.40 5.28 11.38
N GLU A 27 4.31 5.35 12.13
CA GLU A 27 3.88 4.28 13.02
C GLU A 27 3.18 3.18 12.20
N LEU A 28 3.88 2.06 12.00
CA LEU A 28 3.34 0.93 11.26
C LEU A 28 2.40 0.12 12.14
N LYS A 29 1.18 -0.10 11.65
CA LYS A 29 0.31 -1.12 12.22
C LYS A 29 0.85 -2.51 11.88
N PRO A 30 0.73 -3.49 12.77
CA PRO A 30 0.92 -4.89 12.41
C PRO A 30 0.02 -5.27 11.24
N ILE A 31 0.55 -6.00 10.26
CA ILE A 31 -0.19 -6.41 9.07
C ILE A 31 -1.40 -7.29 9.43
N THR A 32 -1.31 -8.04 10.53
CA THR A 32 -2.40 -8.83 11.08
C THR A 32 -3.57 -7.96 11.53
N GLN A 33 -3.29 -6.78 12.11
CA GLN A 33 -4.33 -5.80 12.46
C GLN A 33 -4.95 -5.18 11.21
N VAL A 34 -4.13 -4.82 10.21
CA VAL A 34 -4.64 -4.30 8.92
C VAL A 34 -5.56 -5.31 8.24
N ALA A 35 -5.15 -6.59 8.23
CA ALA A 35 -5.94 -7.68 7.68
C ALA A 35 -7.25 -7.94 8.45
N GLU A 36 -7.24 -7.85 9.78
CA GLU A 36 -8.44 -7.95 10.60
C GLU A 36 -9.45 -6.82 10.30
N GLU A 37 -8.97 -5.57 10.23
CA GLU A 37 -9.76 -4.39 9.86
C GLU A 37 -10.32 -4.50 8.42
N ALA A 38 -9.61 -5.21 7.55
CA ALA A 38 -10.01 -5.56 6.18
C ALA A 38 -11.02 -6.73 6.11
N GLY A 39 -11.18 -7.52 7.16
CA GLY A 39 -12.02 -8.73 7.17
C GLY A 39 -11.35 -9.96 6.53
N ILE A 40 -10.02 -9.96 6.44
CA ILE A 40 -9.21 -11.13 6.05
C ILE A 40 -8.96 -11.96 7.31
N LEU A 41 -9.18 -13.27 7.21
CA LEU A 41 -9.04 -14.16 8.36
C LEU A 41 -7.56 -14.51 8.61
N PRO A 42 -7.15 -14.76 9.87
CA PRO A 42 -5.77 -15.17 10.17
C PRO A 42 -5.32 -16.42 9.41
N SER A 43 -6.23 -17.36 9.16
CA SER A 43 -5.96 -18.59 8.37
C SER A 43 -5.68 -18.32 6.89
N GLU A 44 -6.04 -17.14 6.38
CA GLU A 44 -5.86 -16.71 4.99
C GLU A 44 -4.60 -15.87 4.81
N LEU A 45 -3.78 -15.70 5.86
CA LEU A 45 -2.55 -14.93 5.81
C LEU A 45 -1.33 -15.83 5.89
N GLU A 46 -0.30 -15.45 5.15
CA GLU A 46 1.06 -15.94 5.29
C GLU A 46 1.96 -14.75 5.58
N LEU A 47 2.51 -14.68 6.79
CA LEU A 47 3.24 -13.50 7.28
C LEU A 47 4.67 -13.45 6.74
N TYR A 48 5.11 -12.24 6.39
CA TYR A 48 6.48 -11.91 5.99
C TYR A 48 7.00 -10.80 6.92
N GLY A 49 7.32 -11.22 8.15
CA GLY A 49 7.53 -10.30 9.28
C GLY A 49 6.22 -9.65 9.74
N ASP A 50 6.34 -8.56 10.50
CA ASP A 50 5.18 -7.97 11.19
C ASP A 50 4.35 -7.02 10.33
N THR A 51 4.88 -6.59 9.18
CA THR A 51 4.33 -5.48 8.38
C THR A 51 3.91 -5.88 6.98
N LYS A 52 4.12 -7.15 6.59
CA LYS A 52 3.81 -7.67 5.26
C LYS A 52 3.24 -9.08 5.36
N ALA A 53 2.36 -9.42 4.44
CA ALA A 53 1.79 -10.75 4.34
C ALA A 53 1.37 -11.03 2.90
N LYS A 54 1.34 -12.31 2.53
CA LYS A 54 0.59 -12.79 1.37
C LYS A 54 -0.82 -13.20 1.83
N VAL A 55 -1.80 -12.93 0.98
CA VAL A 55 -3.18 -13.40 1.18
C VAL A 55 -3.36 -14.67 0.36
N ARG A 56 -3.79 -15.75 0.99
CA ARG A 56 -4.01 -17.03 0.31
C ARG A 56 -5.28 -16.97 -0.55
N LEU A 57 -5.28 -17.67 -1.68
CA LEU A 57 -6.35 -17.56 -2.68
C LEU A 57 -7.67 -18.21 -2.25
N GLU A 58 -7.67 -19.06 -1.21
CA GLU A 58 -8.86 -19.69 -0.65
C GLU A 58 -9.89 -18.66 -0.16
N ILE A 59 -9.45 -17.42 0.14
CA ILE A 59 -10.35 -16.30 0.44
C ILE A 59 -11.41 -16.07 -0.65
N LEU A 60 -11.07 -16.32 -1.91
CA LEU A 60 -12.00 -16.16 -3.04
C LEU A 60 -13.17 -17.13 -2.96
N GLN A 61 -12.95 -18.33 -2.41
CA GLN A 61 -14.02 -19.31 -2.21
C GLN A 61 -14.98 -18.84 -1.11
N ARG A 62 -14.43 -18.31 -0.01
CA ARG A 62 -15.24 -17.76 1.10
C ARG A 62 -16.04 -16.53 0.68
N LEU A 63 -15.50 -15.73 -0.23
CA LEU A 63 -16.11 -14.49 -0.73
C LEU A 63 -16.88 -14.67 -2.05
N ALA A 64 -17.12 -15.90 -2.50
CA ALA A 64 -17.74 -16.17 -3.80
C ALA A 64 -19.12 -15.51 -3.98
N ASP A 65 -19.91 -15.45 -2.91
CA ASP A 65 -21.25 -14.84 -2.91
C ASP A 65 -21.24 -13.35 -2.49
N ALA A 66 -20.07 -12.78 -2.17
CA ALA A 66 -19.97 -11.39 -1.78
C ALA A 66 -20.10 -10.47 -3.00
N PRO A 67 -20.88 -9.38 -2.93
CA PRO A 67 -20.99 -8.44 -4.04
C PRO A 67 -19.66 -7.72 -4.29
N ASN A 68 -19.34 -7.49 -5.56
CA ASN A 68 -18.18 -6.70 -5.94
C ASN A 68 -18.28 -5.26 -5.42
N GLY A 69 -17.13 -4.72 -4.99
CA GLY A 69 -16.99 -3.31 -4.65
C GLY A 69 -17.02 -2.39 -5.87
N LYS A 70 -16.90 -1.08 -5.63
CA LYS A 70 -16.69 -0.10 -6.71
C LYS A 70 -15.23 -0.14 -7.16
N TYR A 71 -15.02 -0.26 -8.47
CA TYR A 71 -13.70 -0.19 -9.07
C TYR A 71 -13.42 1.24 -9.54
N ILE A 72 -12.31 1.82 -9.06
CA ILE A 72 -11.88 3.19 -9.39
C ILE A 72 -10.48 3.08 -10.00
N ASP A 73 -10.38 3.39 -11.29
CA ASP A 73 -9.09 3.46 -11.99
C ASP A 73 -8.52 4.88 -11.91
N VAL A 74 -7.25 4.99 -11.55
CA VAL A 74 -6.53 6.27 -11.46
C VAL A 74 -5.52 6.34 -12.59
N THR A 75 -5.82 7.20 -13.57
CA THR A 75 -4.96 7.46 -14.72
C THR A 75 -4.33 8.85 -14.68
N ALA A 76 -3.43 9.13 -15.61
CA ALA A 76 -2.80 10.43 -15.77
C ALA A 76 -2.68 10.79 -17.26
N ILE A 77 -2.38 12.05 -17.53
CA ILE A 77 -1.99 12.52 -18.86
C ILE A 77 -0.68 11.88 -19.32
N THR A 78 -0.27 12.18 -20.55
CA THR A 78 1.05 11.78 -21.07
C THR A 78 2.16 12.29 -20.13
N PRO A 79 3.10 11.44 -19.70
CA PRO A 79 4.14 11.83 -18.76
C PRO A 79 5.01 12.98 -19.26
N THR A 80 5.41 13.84 -18.32
CA THR A 80 6.28 14.98 -18.52
C THR A 80 7.47 14.90 -17.54
N PRO A 81 8.58 15.63 -17.80
CA PRO A 81 9.72 15.66 -16.88
C PRO A 81 9.41 16.19 -15.48
N LEU A 82 8.28 16.90 -15.29
CA LEU A 82 7.87 17.45 -14.00
C LEU A 82 7.23 16.41 -13.07
N GLY A 83 6.73 15.30 -13.65
CA GLY A 83 6.03 14.24 -12.92
C GLY A 83 4.60 14.62 -12.52
N GLU A 84 3.69 13.66 -12.65
CA GLU A 84 2.24 13.89 -12.50
C GLU A 84 1.69 13.46 -11.13
N GLY A 85 2.49 12.76 -10.32
CA GLY A 85 2.06 12.33 -8.98
C GLY A 85 0.96 11.26 -8.96
N LYS A 86 0.78 10.48 -10.04
CA LYS A 86 -0.30 9.48 -10.17
C LYS A 86 -0.43 8.54 -8.97
N THR A 87 0.67 7.92 -8.53
CA THR A 87 0.65 6.98 -7.39
C THR A 87 0.36 7.72 -6.08
N THR A 88 0.92 8.92 -5.89
CA THR A 88 0.64 9.79 -4.73
C THR A 88 -0.86 10.09 -4.64
N THR A 89 -1.49 10.45 -5.76
CA THR A 89 -2.95 10.69 -5.83
C THR A 89 -3.74 9.41 -5.59
N THR A 90 -3.28 8.26 -6.09
CA THR A 90 -3.95 6.96 -5.87
C THR A 90 -4.01 6.62 -4.37
N VAL A 91 -2.89 6.74 -3.65
CA VAL A 91 -2.83 6.49 -2.21
C VAL A 91 -3.61 7.56 -1.43
N GLY A 92 -3.46 8.83 -1.79
CA GLY A 92 -4.16 9.95 -1.16
C GLY A 92 -5.69 9.86 -1.29
N LEU A 93 -6.20 9.39 -2.43
CA LEU A 93 -7.62 9.15 -2.65
C LEU A 93 -8.15 8.07 -1.70
N SER A 94 -7.43 6.95 -1.55
CA SER A 94 -7.83 5.91 -0.59
C SER A 94 -7.74 6.39 0.86
N GLN A 95 -6.74 7.19 1.22
CA GLN A 95 -6.66 7.83 2.53
C GLN A 95 -7.86 8.75 2.79
N ALA A 96 -8.26 9.58 1.82
CA ALA A 96 -9.44 10.44 1.91
C ALA A 96 -10.72 9.62 2.12
N LEU A 97 -10.96 8.61 1.27
CA LEU A 97 -12.13 7.75 1.37
C LEU A 97 -12.17 6.97 2.70
N GLY A 98 -11.05 6.37 3.11
CA GLY A 98 -10.98 5.53 4.30
C GLY A 98 -10.90 6.31 5.60
N ALA A 99 -9.89 7.15 5.75
CA ALA A 99 -9.59 7.84 7.01
C ALA A 99 -10.53 9.02 7.30
N HIS A 100 -11.00 9.71 6.26
CA HIS A 100 -11.81 10.93 6.44
C HIS A 100 -13.29 10.72 6.16
N LEU A 101 -13.66 9.81 5.25
CA LEU A 101 -15.06 9.54 4.89
C LEU A 101 -15.58 8.18 5.39
N GLY A 102 -14.75 7.42 6.11
CA GLY A 102 -15.15 6.16 6.75
C GLY A 102 -15.51 5.03 5.79
N GLN A 103 -15.09 5.11 4.53
CA GLN A 103 -15.36 4.08 3.51
C GLN A 103 -14.40 2.89 3.65
N LYS A 104 -14.87 1.68 3.33
CA LYS A 104 -13.97 0.52 3.16
C LYS A 104 -13.32 0.59 1.78
N VAL A 105 -12.00 0.74 1.73
CA VAL A 105 -11.26 0.97 0.50
C VAL A 105 -9.90 0.28 0.55
N PHE A 106 -9.46 -0.25 -0.60
CA PHE A 106 -8.13 -0.81 -0.79
C PHE A 106 -7.44 -0.11 -1.96
N THR A 107 -6.15 0.16 -1.80
CA THR A 107 -5.28 0.61 -2.89
C THR A 107 -4.55 -0.59 -3.46
N CYS A 108 -4.68 -0.82 -4.76
CA CYS A 108 -3.89 -1.83 -5.47
C CYS A 108 -2.85 -1.12 -6.33
N ILE A 109 -1.57 -1.41 -6.12
CA ILE A 109 -0.46 -0.84 -6.89
C ILE A 109 0.50 -1.94 -7.35
N ARG A 110 1.30 -1.64 -8.36
CA ARG A 110 2.32 -2.56 -8.87
C ARG A 110 3.56 -2.54 -7.99
N GLN A 111 4.15 -3.71 -7.75
CA GLN A 111 5.50 -3.79 -7.19
C GLN A 111 6.50 -3.17 -8.20
N PRO A 112 7.39 -2.27 -7.77
CA PRO A 112 8.43 -1.74 -8.62
C PRO A 112 9.55 -2.76 -8.85
N SER A 113 10.19 -2.70 -10.02
CA SER A 113 11.43 -3.43 -10.26
C SER A 113 12.54 -2.95 -9.33
N GLN A 114 13.42 -3.85 -8.90
CA GLN A 114 14.56 -3.51 -8.04
C GLN A 114 15.66 -2.71 -8.76
N GLY A 115 15.86 -2.91 -10.06
CA GLY A 115 16.95 -2.29 -10.82
C GLY A 115 17.05 -0.75 -10.69
N PRO A 116 15.95 0.01 -10.88
CA PRO A 116 15.93 1.46 -10.70
C PRO A 116 16.38 1.95 -9.32
N THR A 117 16.16 1.17 -8.25
CA THR A 117 16.56 1.52 -6.87
C THR A 117 18.08 1.69 -6.75
N PHE A 118 18.87 0.95 -7.54
CA PHE A 118 20.33 1.06 -7.57
C PHE A 118 20.85 2.03 -8.64
N GLY A 119 19.93 2.69 -9.36
CA GLY A 119 20.24 3.67 -10.40
C GLY A 119 19.84 5.08 -9.99
N ILE A 120 19.16 5.79 -10.89
CA ILE A 120 18.84 7.22 -10.75
C ILE A 120 17.55 7.45 -9.94
N LYS A 121 16.68 6.44 -9.81
CA LYS A 121 15.30 6.65 -9.34
C LYS A 121 15.09 6.13 -7.92
N GLY A 122 14.79 7.04 -7.00
CA GLY A 122 14.26 6.72 -5.67
C GLY A 122 12.86 6.08 -5.72
N GLY A 123 12.46 5.47 -4.61
CA GLY A 123 11.33 4.54 -4.48
C GLY A 123 9.98 4.96 -5.08
N ALA A 124 9.20 3.97 -5.55
CA ALA A 124 8.00 4.18 -6.36
C ALA A 124 6.68 3.89 -5.60
N ALA A 125 6.59 4.28 -4.34
CA ALA A 125 5.49 3.93 -3.45
C ALA A 125 4.55 5.12 -3.10
N GLY A 126 4.46 6.14 -3.96
CA GLY A 126 3.76 7.40 -3.65
C GLY A 126 4.73 8.51 -3.29
N GLY A 127 4.31 9.49 -2.47
CA GLY A 127 5.16 10.60 -2.04
C GLY A 127 4.52 11.48 -0.96
N GLY A 128 5.33 12.25 -0.25
CA GLY A 128 4.90 13.05 0.89
C GLY A 128 4.22 12.21 1.97
N TYR A 129 3.03 12.60 2.41
CA TYR A 129 2.26 11.84 3.41
C TYR A 129 1.31 10.78 2.80
N SER A 130 1.38 10.56 1.49
CA SER A 130 0.58 9.57 0.76
C SER A 130 1.50 8.52 0.15
N GLN A 131 1.90 7.57 0.99
CA GLN A 131 2.86 6.51 0.65
C GLN A 131 2.34 5.12 1.03
N VAL A 132 2.84 4.10 0.34
CA VAL A 132 2.82 2.70 0.79
C VAL A 132 4.13 2.40 1.52
N ILE A 133 4.03 1.82 2.71
CA ILE A 133 5.13 1.56 3.63
C ILE A 133 5.04 0.13 4.17
N PRO A 134 6.16 -0.53 4.55
CA PRO A 134 7.53 -0.02 4.61
C PRO A 134 8.19 0.18 3.23
N MET A 135 8.70 1.38 2.98
CA MET A 135 9.22 1.79 1.67
C MET A 135 10.48 1.01 1.25
N GLU A 136 11.36 0.69 2.19
CA GLU A 136 12.62 -0.02 1.91
C GLU A 136 12.35 -1.43 1.37
N ASP A 137 11.52 -2.21 2.07
CA ASP A 137 11.12 -3.55 1.63
C ASP A 137 10.40 -3.52 0.27
N PHE A 138 9.54 -2.52 0.07
CA PHE A 138 8.75 -2.35 -1.15
C PHE A 138 9.61 -2.12 -2.40
N ASN A 139 10.77 -1.46 -2.25
CA ASN A 139 11.67 -1.16 -3.37
C ASN A 139 12.77 -2.20 -3.59
N LEU A 140 12.87 -3.20 -2.70
CA LEU A 140 13.88 -4.26 -2.77
C LEU A 140 13.22 -5.62 -3.04
N HIS A 141 13.28 -6.53 -2.09
CA HIS A 141 12.87 -7.93 -2.30
C HIS A 141 11.38 -8.16 -2.03
N LEU A 142 10.72 -7.24 -1.31
CA LEU A 142 9.34 -7.36 -0.84
C LEU A 142 9.04 -8.77 -0.27
N THR A 143 8.32 -9.60 -1.03
CA THR A 143 7.98 -10.99 -0.64
C THR A 143 8.51 -12.03 -1.63
N GLY A 144 9.47 -11.64 -2.48
CA GLY A 144 10.16 -12.53 -3.41
C GLY A 144 9.48 -12.73 -4.77
N ASP A 145 8.40 -12.02 -5.08
CA ASP A 145 7.60 -12.25 -6.30
C ASP A 145 8.41 -12.09 -7.59
N ILE A 146 9.23 -11.04 -7.69
CA ILE A 146 10.08 -10.81 -8.87
C ILE A 146 11.14 -11.92 -9.00
N HIS A 147 11.66 -12.44 -7.89
CA HIS A 147 12.62 -13.54 -7.92
C HIS A 147 11.96 -14.81 -8.46
N ALA A 148 10.73 -15.10 -8.02
CA ALA A 148 9.96 -16.24 -8.52
C ALA A 148 9.60 -16.13 -10.01
N VAL A 149 9.36 -14.92 -10.53
CA VAL A 149 9.14 -14.70 -11.98
C VAL A 149 10.43 -14.86 -12.79
N THR A 150 11.59 -14.63 -12.19
CA THR A 150 12.90 -14.68 -12.86
C THR A 150 13.48 -16.10 -12.92
N ALA A 151 13.18 -16.93 -11.92
CA ALA A 151 13.67 -18.31 -11.79
C ALA A 151 13.05 -19.25 -12.83
#